data_AF-A0A0S8CNM6-F1
#
_entry.id   AF-A0A0S8CNM6-F1
#
_cell.length_a   1.000
_cell.length_b   1.000
_cell.length_c   1.000
_cell.angle_alpha   90.00
_cell.angle_beta   90.00
_cell.angle_gamma   90.00
#
_symmetry.space_group_name_H-M   'P 1'
#
loop_
_entity.id
_entity.type
_entity.pdbx_description
1 polymer ?
#
loop_
_entity_poly.entity_id
_entity_poly.type
_entity_poly.pdbx_seq_one_letter_code
_entity_poly.pdbx_strand_id
1 'polypeptide(L)'
;MNIDIDQKPPANIPQLRWNYTRASLFLMALVVCSIILGVASIFFNTGYDDILQNTSFVLFVASGFTFVYFTEKLLGFRKLSPKQEEKLVGMAQEHRSVSEYWRQVAEQGRYIVVLEYDAIVAYVQEIESKSLDKPES
;
A
#
# COMPACT_ATOMS: atom_id res chain seq x y z
N MET A 1 -3.77 -7.38 -0.92
CA MET A 1 -2.81 -8.43 -1.28
C MET A 1 -2.59 -9.22 -0.02
N ASN A 2 -3.04 -10.48 0.01
CA ASN A 2 -2.75 -11.37 1.13
C ASN A 2 -1.33 -11.88 0.91
N ILE A 3 -0.44 -11.71 1.88
CA ILE A 3 0.93 -12.20 1.79
C ILE A 3 1.02 -13.41 2.72
N ASP A 4 1.03 -14.60 2.13
CA ASP A 4 1.26 -15.83 2.87
C ASP A 4 2.78 -16.02 3.04
N ILE A 5 3.25 -16.04 4.29
CA ILE A 5 4.69 -16.16 4.63
C ILE A 5 5.25 -17.54 4.23
N ASP A 6 4.39 -18.56 4.13
CA ASP A 6 4.75 -19.91 3.68
C ASP A 6 4.88 -20.02 2.14
N GLN A 7 4.48 -18.99 1.38
CA GLN A 7 4.65 -18.93 -0.07
C GLN A 7 5.87 -18.08 -0.46
N LYS A 8 6.35 -18.30 -1.70
CA LYS A 8 7.48 -17.51 -2.24
C LYS A 8 7.15 -16.01 -2.19
N PRO A 9 8.10 -15.16 -1.74
CA PRO A 9 7.91 -13.73 -1.68
C PRO A 9 7.57 -13.18 -3.07
N PRO A 10 6.55 -12.32 -3.18
CA PRO A 10 6.15 -11.77 -4.46
C PRO A 10 7.30 -10.98 -5.08
N ALA A 11 7.80 -11.45 -6.23
CA ALA A 11 8.92 -10.82 -6.95
C ALA A 11 8.55 -9.45 -7.56
N ASN A 12 7.26 -9.15 -7.66
CA ASN A 12 6.75 -8.01 -8.43
C ASN A 12 6.55 -6.72 -7.60
N ILE A 13 6.96 -6.67 -6.32
CA ILE A 13 6.79 -5.48 -5.47
C ILE A 13 7.32 -4.16 -6.09
N PRO A 14 8.54 -4.09 -6.68
CA PRO A 14 9.01 -2.84 -7.29
C PRO A 14 8.19 -2.42 -8.52
N GLN A 15 7.77 -3.38 -9.33
CA GLN A 15 6.93 -3.12 -10.52
C GLN A 15 5.52 -2.68 -10.10
N LEU A 16 5.00 -3.27 -9.04
CA LEU A 16 3.72 -2.92 -8.44
C LEU A 16 3.79 -1.49 -7.90
N ARG A 17 4.80 -1.16 -7.09
CA ARG A 17 5.03 0.21 -6.59
C ARG A 17 5.11 1.24 -7.71
N TRP A 18 5.78 0.91 -8.83
CA TRP A 18 5.83 1.77 -10.01
C TRP A 18 4.45 1.99 -10.65
N ASN A 19 3.66 0.93 -10.83
CA ASN A 19 2.30 1.02 -11.35
C ASN A 19 1.40 1.87 -10.44
N TYR A 20 1.47 1.67 -9.12
CA TYR A 20 0.73 2.48 -8.14
C TYR A 20 1.19 3.95 -8.15
N THR A 21 2.49 4.22 -8.29
CA THR A 21 3.02 5.58 -8.39
C THR A 21 2.50 6.27 -9.65
N ARG A 22 2.51 5.57 -10.80
CA ARG A 22 2.00 6.09 -12.06
C ARG A 22 0.49 6.35 -12.01
N ALA A 23 -0.28 5.46 -11.39
CA ALA A 23 -1.72 5.63 -11.17
C ALA A 23 -2.00 6.84 -10.25
N SER A 24 -1.26 7.00 -9.16
CA SER A 24 -1.36 8.15 -8.26
C SER A 24 -1.05 9.47 -8.98
N LEU A 25 -0.03 9.49 -9.83
CA LEU A 25 0.35 10.66 -10.63
C LEU A 25 -0.73 11.02 -11.66
N PHE A 26 -1.34 10.01 -12.29
CA PHE A 26 -2.47 10.19 -13.20
C PHE A 26 -3.70 10.75 -12.48
N LEU A 27 -4.02 10.25 -11.28
CA LEU A 27 -5.11 10.77 -10.45
C LEU A 27 -4.85 12.20 -10.00
N MET A 28 -3.61 12.54 -9.63
CA MET A 28 -3.25 13.92 -9.30
C MET A 28 -3.46 14.86 -10.50
N ALA A 29 -3.07 14.43 -11.71
CA ALA A 29 -3.32 15.19 -12.92
C ALA A 29 -4.83 15.38 -13.19
N LEU A 30 -5.66 14.36 -12.93
CA LEU A 30 -7.11 14.47 -13.02
C LEU A 30 -7.69 15.45 -12.01
N VAL A 31 -7.21 15.43 -10.76
CA VAL A 31 -7.60 16.42 -9.74
C VAL A 31 -7.27 17.83 -10.20
N VAL A 32 -6.04 18.08 -10.68
CA VAL A 32 -5.63 19.38 -11.22
C VAL A 32 -6.51 19.78 -12.41
N CYS A 33 -6.80 18.84 -13.31
CA CYS A 33 -7.67 19.08 -14.46
C CYS A 33 -9.09 19.46 -14.04
N SER A 34 -9.66 18.80 -13.03
CA SER A 34 -10.97 19.14 -12.48
C SER A 34 -11.01 20.55 -11.87
N ILE A 35 -9.93 20.99 -11.22
CA ILE A 35 -9.82 22.35 -10.68
C ILE A 35 -9.77 23.37 -11.82
N ILE A 36 -8.97 23.12 -12.87
CA ILE A 36 -8.88 24.00 -14.03
C ILE A 36 -10.24 24.12 -14.72
N LEU A 37 -10.97 23.02 -14.89
CA LEU A 37 -12.31 23.03 -15.48
C LEU A 37 -13.32 23.80 -14.61
N GLY A 38 -13.26 23.65 -13.28
CA GLY A 38 -14.08 24.43 -12.36
C GLY A 38 -13.82 25.94 -12.45
N VAL A 39 -12.54 26.34 -12.47
CA VAL A 39 -12.14 27.75 -12.64
C VAL A 39 -12.58 28.27 -14.01
N ALA A 40 -12.38 27.48 -15.07
CA ALA A 40 -12.80 27.87 -16.42
C ALA A 40 -14.32 28.06 -16.51
N SER A 41 -15.14 27.22 -15.87
CA SER A 41 -16.61 27.41 -15.85
C SER A 41 -16.98 28.80 -15.32
N ILE A 42 -16.40 29.19 -14.17
CA ILE A 42 -16.65 30.48 -13.53
C ILE A 42 -16.22 31.65 -14.43
N PHE A 43 -15.07 31.54 -15.10
CA PHE A 43 -14.55 32.61 -15.95
C PHE A 43 -15.28 32.74 -17.29
N PHE A 44 -15.72 31.63 -17.90
CA PHE A 44 -16.33 31.63 -19.22
C PHE A 44 -17.85 31.81 -19.20
N ASN A 45 -18.49 31.79 -18.01
CA ASN A 45 -19.93 32.03 -17.80
C ASN A 45 -20.80 31.33 -18.86
N THR A 46 -20.41 30.10 -19.18
CA THR A 46 -21.07 29.27 -20.17
C THR A 46 -22.37 28.76 -19.57
N GLY A 47 -23.50 28.92 -20.25
CA GLY A 47 -24.85 28.54 -19.78
C GLY A 47 -25.09 27.05 -19.43
N TYR A 48 -24.00 26.27 -19.28
CA TYR A 48 -23.92 24.91 -18.76
C TYR A 48 -23.34 24.86 -17.34
N ASP A 49 -23.29 25.99 -16.62
CA ASP A 49 -22.62 26.13 -15.32
C ASP A 49 -23.03 25.05 -14.30
N ASP A 50 -24.32 24.73 -14.15
CA ASP A 50 -24.75 23.71 -13.19
C ASP A 50 -24.22 22.29 -13.51
N ILE A 51 -24.18 21.93 -14.80
CA ILE A 51 -23.74 20.59 -15.23
C ILE A 51 -22.21 20.47 -15.13
N LEU A 52 -21.49 21.51 -15.57
CA LEU A 52 -20.02 21.55 -15.51
C LEU A 52 -19.52 21.64 -14.06
N GLN A 53 -20.17 22.43 -13.22
CA GLN A 53 -19.82 22.55 -11.81
C GLN A 53 -20.10 21.25 -11.04
N ASN A 54 -21.25 20.62 -11.26
CA ASN A 54 -21.54 19.33 -10.61
C ASN A 54 -20.59 18.22 -11.08
N THR A 55 -20.32 18.15 -12.39
CA THR A 55 -19.42 17.13 -12.95
C THR A 55 -17.99 17.30 -12.47
N SER A 56 -17.48 18.54 -12.42
CA SER A 56 -16.14 18.83 -11.91
C SER A 56 -16.01 18.52 -10.41
N PHE A 57 -17.04 18.80 -9.63
CA PHE A 57 -17.07 18.44 -8.21
C PHE A 57 -17.08 16.92 -7.99
N VAL A 58 -17.91 16.18 -8.72
CA VAL A 58 -17.94 14.70 -8.65
C VAL A 58 -16.59 14.11 -9.07
N LEU A 59 -16.00 14.61 -10.16
CA LEU A 59 -14.66 14.20 -10.60
C LEU A 59 -13.60 14.50 -9.55
N PHE A 60 -13.65 15.67 -8.92
CA PHE A 60 -12.72 16.05 -7.87
C PHE A 60 -12.82 15.13 -6.66
N VAL A 61 -14.03 14.89 -6.14
CA VAL A 61 -14.26 14.04 -4.97
C VAL A 61 -13.89 12.59 -5.27
N ALA A 62 -14.33 12.04 -6.40
CA ALA A 62 -14.03 10.66 -6.78
C ALA A 62 -12.53 10.44 -7.01
N SER A 63 -11.87 11.37 -7.71
CA SER A 63 -10.42 11.29 -7.97
C SER A 63 -9.61 11.50 -6.70
N GLY A 64 -10.03 12.42 -5.83
CA GLY A 64 -9.40 12.66 -4.53
C GLY A 64 -9.48 11.44 -3.61
N PHE A 65 -10.65 10.82 -3.49
CA PHE A 65 -10.83 9.61 -2.69
C PHE A 65 -9.99 8.45 -3.23
N THR A 66 -10.00 8.28 -4.55
CA THR A 66 -9.16 7.27 -5.21
C THR A 66 -7.67 7.55 -4.97
N PHE A 67 -7.24 8.81 -5.06
CA PHE A 67 -5.86 9.20 -4.80
C PHE A 67 -5.43 8.87 -3.37
N VAL A 68 -6.26 9.17 -2.37
CA VAL A 68 -5.99 8.83 -0.96
C VAL A 68 -5.85 7.33 -0.78
N TYR A 69 -6.79 6.55 -1.32
CA TYR A 69 -6.75 5.08 -1.26
C TYR A 69 -5.48 4.50 -1.88
N PHE A 70 -5.08 4.97 -3.05
CA PHE A 70 -3.85 4.53 -3.72
C PHE A 70 -2.58 4.98 -2.97
N THR A 71 -2.60 6.18 -2.39
CA THR A 71 -1.48 6.71 -1.60
C THR A 71 -1.28 5.92 -0.31
N GLU A 72 -2.37 5.52 0.36
CA GLU A 72 -2.32 4.66 1.53
C GLU A 72 -1.72 3.28 1.18
N LYS A 73 -2.11 2.70 0.05
CA LYS A 73 -1.46 1.47 -0.47
C LYS A 73 0.02 1.67 -0.77
N LEU A 74 0.42 2.85 -1.27
CA LEU A 74 1.82 3.21 -1.50
C LEU A 74 2.63 3.28 -0.20
N LEU A 75 2.03 3.75 0.90
CA LEU A 75 2.69 3.79 2.21
C LEU A 75 3.03 2.38 2.72
N GLY A 76 2.23 1.37 2.36
CA GLY A 76 2.54 -0.04 2.65
C GLY A 76 3.81 -0.55 1.96
N PHE A 77 4.25 0.07 0.85
CA PHE A 77 5.51 -0.25 0.17
C PHE A 77 6.70 0.55 0.69
N ARG A 78 6.53 1.32 1.76
CA ARG A 78 7.63 2.08 2.37
C ARG A 78 8.63 1.12 3.00
N LYS A 79 9.88 1.57 3.08
CA LYS A 79 10.90 0.92 3.90
C LYS A 79 10.46 0.91 5.36
N LEU A 80 10.81 -0.16 6.06
CA LEU A 80 10.67 -0.31 7.50
C LEU A 80 11.35 0.83 8.27
N SER A 81 10.75 1.21 9.39
CA SER A 81 11.39 2.07 10.39
C SER A 81 12.48 1.28 11.14
N PRO A 82 13.55 1.92 11.67
CA PRO A 82 14.60 1.21 12.42
C PRO A 82 14.05 0.34 13.56
N LYS A 83 13.00 0.81 14.26
CA LYS A 83 12.32 0.02 15.31
C LYS A 83 11.65 -1.25 14.77
N GLN A 84 11.11 -1.18 13.55
CA GLN A 84 10.47 -2.33 12.92
C GLN A 84 11.52 -3.31 12.37
N GLU A 85 12.65 -2.80 11.85
CA GLU A 85 13.79 -3.64 11.45
C GLU A 85 14.35 -4.42 12.65
N GLU A 86 14.53 -3.77 13.81
CA GLU A 86 14.98 -4.44 15.04
C GLU A 86 14.01 -5.54 15.49
N LYS A 87 12.70 -5.26 15.47
CA LYS A 87 11.67 -6.24 15.83
C LYS A 87 11.61 -7.41 14.83
N LEU A 88 11.82 -7.14 13.54
CA LEU A 88 11.92 -8.16 12.50
C LEU A 88 13.14 -9.07 12.72
N VAL A 89 14.30 -8.50 13.11
CA VAL A 89 15.49 -9.29 13.45
C VAL A 89 15.22 -10.23 14.62
N GLY A 90 14.52 -9.75 15.66
CA GLY A 90 14.09 -10.60 16.79
C GLY A 90 13.22 -11.76 16.33
N MET A 91 12.17 -11.49 15.55
CA MET A 91 11.29 -12.53 15.00
C MET A 91 12.03 -13.52 14.09
N ALA A 92 13.01 -13.05 13.32
CA ALA A 92 13.81 -13.92 12.44
C ALA A 92 14.75 -14.86 13.22
N GLN A 93 15.17 -14.47 14.42
CA GLN A 93 15.96 -15.33 15.32
C GLN A 93 15.09 -16.40 15.98
N GLU A 94 13.85 -16.07 16.32
CA GLU A 94 12.90 -16.98 16.98
C GLU A 94 12.18 -17.91 16.00
N HIS A 95 11.84 -17.41 14.80
CA HIS A 95 11.07 -18.14 13.79
C HIS A 95 11.87 -18.36 12.51
N ARG A 96 12.21 -19.62 12.24
CA ARG A 96 12.95 -20.02 11.03
C ARG A 96 12.23 -19.67 9.73
N SER A 97 10.90 -19.73 9.68
CA SER A 97 10.12 -19.32 8.50
C SER A 97 10.29 -17.84 8.17
N VAL A 98 10.41 -16.97 9.18
CA VAL A 98 10.63 -15.53 8.99
C VAL A 98 12.03 -15.26 8.46
N SER A 99 13.06 -15.95 8.95
CA SER A 99 14.43 -15.81 8.42
C SER A 99 14.57 -16.36 7.00
N GLU A 100 13.90 -17.47 6.68
CA GLU A 100 13.86 -18.02 5.32
C GLU A 100 13.16 -17.07 4.35
N TYR A 101 12.02 -16.49 4.75
CA TYR A 101 11.33 -15.46 3.96
C TYR A 101 12.23 -14.23 3.75
N TRP A 102 12.87 -13.73 4.80
CA TRP A 102 13.76 -12.57 4.70
C TRP A 102 14.96 -12.83 3.79
N ARG A 103 15.54 -14.04 3.83
CA ARG A 103 16.62 -14.45 2.91
C ARG A 103 16.14 -14.48 1.46
N GLN A 104 14.96 -15.05 1.19
CA GLN A 104 14.39 -15.08 -0.17
C GLN A 104 14.11 -13.66 -0.69
N VAL A 105 13.70 -12.74 0.18
CA VAL A 105 13.54 -11.32 -0.17
C VAL A 105 14.90 -10.67 -0.50
N ALA A 106 15.95 -10.97 0.26
CA ALA A 106 17.31 -10.47 0.02
C ALA A 106 17.91 -11.04 -1.28
N GLU A 107 17.64 -12.31 -1.62
CA GLU A 107 18.04 -12.94 -2.89
C GLU A 107 17.40 -12.25 -4.11
N GLN A 108 16.23 -11.64 -3.94
CA GLN A 108 15.59 -10.80 -4.96
C GLN A 108 16.18 -9.38 -5.06
N GLY A 109 17.21 -9.05 -4.24
CA GLY A 109 17.87 -7.75 -4.23
C GLY A 109 17.01 -6.61 -3.69
N ARG A 110 15.98 -6.93 -2.88
CA ARG A 110 15.04 -5.94 -2.31
C ARG A 110 15.00 -6.01 -0.79
N TYR A 111 14.43 -4.97 -0.17
CA TYR A 111 14.15 -4.93 1.26
C TYR A 111 12.70 -5.36 1.56
N ILE A 112 12.45 -5.78 2.80
CA ILE A 112 11.10 -6.03 3.30
C ILE A 112 10.36 -4.70 3.43
N VAL A 113 9.14 -4.65 2.91
CA VAL A 113 8.26 -3.47 3.02
C VAL A 113 7.32 -3.59 4.23
N VAL A 114 6.75 -2.46 4.67
CA VAL A 114 5.80 -2.44 5.81
C VAL A 114 4.66 -3.45 5.63
N LEU A 115 4.12 -3.59 4.42
CA LEU A 115 3.06 -4.56 4.13
C LEU A 115 3.47 -6.01 4.43
N GLU A 116 4.71 -6.38 4.12
CA GLU A 116 5.26 -7.72 4.39
C GLU A 116 5.56 -7.89 5.88
N TYR A 117 6.03 -6.83 6.53
CA TYR A 117 6.23 -6.84 7.98
C TYR A 117 4.94 -7.06 8.75
N ASP A 118 3.85 -6.37 8.38
CA ASP A 118 2.57 -6.55 9.03
C ASP A 118 2.04 -7.99 8.84
N ALA A 119 2.29 -8.60 7.68
CA ALA A 119 1.98 -10.01 7.43
C ALA A 119 2.83 -10.98 8.28
N ILE A 120 4.13 -10.70 8.43
CA ILE A 120 5.03 -11.46 9.31
C ILE A 120 4.55 -11.40 10.76
N VAL A 121 4.19 -10.20 11.24
CA VAL A 121 3.67 -10.01 12.60
C VAL A 121 2.38 -10.81 12.80
N ALA A 122 1.44 -10.74 11.85
CA ALA A 122 0.19 -11.48 11.92
C ALA A 122 0.42 -13.01 11.95
N TYR A 123 1.35 -13.50 11.14
CA TYR A 123 1.72 -14.92 11.09
C TYR A 123 2.36 -15.38 12.41
N VAL A 124 3.29 -14.61 12.98
CA VAL A 124 3.90 -14.92 14.28
C VAL A 124 2.84 -14.95 15.38
N GLN A 125 1.95 -13.97 15.41
CA GLN A 125 0.83 -13.93 16.37
C GLN A 125 -0.11 -15.13 16.23
N GLU A 126 -0.36 -15.58 14.99
CA GLU A 126 -1.18 -16.78 14.76
C GLU A 126 -0.51 -18.05 15.27
N ILE A 127 0.81 -18.19 15.07
CA ILE A 127 1.59 -19.32 15.60
C ILE A 127 1.60 -19.31 17.12
N GLU A 128 1.87 -18.16 17.74
CA GLU A 128 1.87 -18.00 19.20
C GLU A 128 0.48 -18.28 19.80
N SER A 129 -0.59 -17.83 19.14
CA SER A 129 -1.95 -18.12 19.58
C SER A 129 -2.29 -19.61 19.47
N LYS A 130 -1.80 -20.30 18.43
CA LYS A 130 -2.03 -21.75 18.24
C LYS A 130 -1.18 -22.61 19.17
N SER A 131 0.00 -22.15 19.59
CA SER A 131 0.82 -22.88 20.56
C SER A 131 0.26 -22.81 21.98
N LEU A 132 -0.49 -21.75 22.32
CA LEU A 132 -1.21 -21.61 23.60
C LEU A 132 -2.49 -22.45 23.70
N ASP A 133 -3.09 -22.85 22.57
CA ASP A 133 -4.33 -23.65 22.52
C ASP A 133 -4.09 -25.17 22.44
N LYS A 134 -2.83 -25.61 22.60
CA LYS A 134 -2.47 -27.02 22.72
C LYS A 134 -2.24 -27.35 24.20
N PRO A 135 -3.27 -27.74 24.97
CA PRO A 135 -3.02 -28.34 26.28
C PRO A 135 -2.24 -29.63 26.05
N GLU A 136 -1.15 -29.79 26.79
CA GLU A 136 -0.35 -31.01 26.87
C GLU A 136 -1.27 -32.24 26.99
N SER A 137 -1.13 -33.17 26.04
CA SER A 137 -1.70 -34.53 26.11
C SER A 137 -0.60 -35.55 26.27
#